data_AF-A0A3Q9ENV0-F1
#
_entry.id   AF-A0A3Q9ENV0-F1
#
_cell.length_a   1.000
_cell.length_b   1.000
_cell.length_c   1.000
_cell.angle_alpha   90.00
_cell.angle_beta   90.00
_cell.angle_gamma   90.00
#
_symmetry.space_group_name_H-M   'P 1'
#
loop_
_entity.id
_entity.type
_entity.pdbx_description
1 polymer ?
#
loop_
_entity_poly.entity_id
_entity_poly.type
_entity_poly.pdbx_seq_one_letter_code
_entity_poly.pdbx_strand_id
1 'polypeptide(L)'
;MSTATATTAVTAIAPLTTQDADALVATAHQAAEAAGVTVSVTVLDAGGHLLAFRRDDRAVLISGETSTRKAYTALQLDAPTADLVDAVQPGGLFHTLPTALDRPLLFIAGGAPIHRGGRLVGAIGVGGGAPEQDHRLATAAIEALG
;
A
#
# COMPACT_ATOMS: atom_id res chain seq x y z
N MET A 1 -46.83 8.97 19.59
CA MET A 1 -45.54 8.25 19.70
C MET A 1 -44.56 8.93 18.76
N SER A 2 -43.57 9.63 19.32
CA SER A 2 -42.60 10.47 18.58
C SER A 2 -41.31 9.68 18.39
N THR A 3 -41.00 9.26 17.17
CA THR A 3 -39.72 8.64 16.84
C THR A 3 -38.75 9.73 16.39
N ALA A 4 -37.82 10.10 17.28
CA ALA A 4 -36.73 11.01 16.96
C ALA A 4 -35.69 10.28 16.09
N THR A 5 -35.49 10.76 14.88
CA THR A 5 -34.43 10.30 13.97
C THR A 5 -33.09 10.78 14.52
N ALA A 6 -32.24 9.85 14.98
CA ALA A 6 -30.88 10.19 15.38
C ALA A 6 -30.03 10.43 14.12
N THR A 7 -29.61 11.67 13.92
CA THR A 7 -28.61 12.03 12.91
C THR A 7 -27.24 11.58 13.42
N THR A 8 -26.72 10.46 12.91
CA THR A 8 -25.34 10.04 13.15
C THR A 8 -24.42 11.08 12.51
N ALA A 9 -23.70 11.85 13.32
CA ALA A 9 -22.68 12.77 12.82
C ALA A 9 -21.59 11.97 12.12
N VAL A 10 -21.39 12.19 10.82
CA VAL A 10 -20.26 11.62 10.08
C VAL A 10 -19.00 12.33 10.55
N THR A 11 -18.18 11.66 11.35
CA THR A 11 -16.85 12.18 11.68
C THR A 11 -16.03 12.25 10.40
N ALA A 12 -15.60 13.46 10.02
CA ALA A 12 -14.72 13.65 8.89
C ALA A 12 -13.35 13.01 9.21
N ILE A 13 -12.94 12.02 8.42
CA ILE A 13 -11.63 11.37 8.54
C ILE A 13 -10.63 12.14 7.69
N ALA A 14 -9.52 12.55 8.29
CA ALA A 14 -8.48 13.29 7.60
C ALA A 14 -7.85 12.42 6.49
N PRO A 15 -7.78 12.91 5.23
CA PRO A 15 -7.14 12.19 4.14
C PRO A 15 -5.62 12.08 4.39
N LEU A 16 -4.98 11.16 3.67
CA LEU A 16 -3.51 11.11 3.64
C LEU A 16 -2.98 12.39 2.97
N THR A 17 -2.03 13.07 3.60
CA THR A 17 -1.42 14.29 3.09
C THR A 17 -0.10 14.01 2.38
N THR A 18 0.44 14.96 1.62
CA THR A 18 1.80 14.85 1.07
C THR A 18 2.86 14.78 2.16
N GLN A 19 2.65 15.44 3.30
CA GLN A 19 3.54 15.34 4.46
C GLN A 19 3.54 13.94 5.08
N ASP A 20 2.36 13.31 5.19
CA ASP A 20 2.26 11.90 5.61
C ASP A 20 3.00 10.99 4.62
N ALA A 21 2.82 11.22 3.32
CA ALA A 21 3.47 10.45 2.26
C ALA A 21 5.00 10.59 2.28
N ASP A 22 5.53 11.79 2.52
CA ASP A 22 6.96 12.03 2.68
C ASP A 22 7.53 11.31 3.91
N ALA A 23 6.79 11.30 5.02
CA ALA A 23 7.18 10.58 6.24
C ALA A 23 7.18 9.04 6.04
N LEU A 24 6.18 8.51 5.35
CA LEU A 24 6.10 7.09 4.98
C LEU A 24 7.29 6.67 4.10
N VAL A 25 7.58 7.45 3.05
CA VAL A 25 8.73 7.21 2.17
C VAL A 25 10.04 7.27 2.96
N ALA A 26 10.25 8.32 3.75
CA ALA A 26 11.46 8.47 4.54
C ALA A 26 11.69 7.29 5.50
N THR A 27 10.65 6.88 6.22
CA THR A 27 10.74 5.76 7.18
C THR A 27 11.01 4.43 6.49
N ALA A 28 10.33 4.14 5.38
CA ALA A 28 10.56 2.93 4.60
C ALA A 28 12.00 2.86 4.08
N HIS A 29 12.56 3.97 3.58
CA HIS A 29 13.95 4.03 3.13
C HIS A 29 14.96 3.88 4.27
N GLN A 30 14.71 4.49 5.44
CA GLN A 30 15.57 4.31 6.62
C GLN A 30 15.61 2.85 7.07
N ALA A 31 14.45 2.18 7.10
CA ALA A 31 14.38 0.77 7.43
C ALA A 31 15.06 -0.12 6.37
N ALA A 32 14.94 0.24 5.08
CA ALA A 32 15.61 -0.45 3.98
C ALA A 32 17.14 -0.33 4.08
N GLU A 33 17.64 0.88 4.36
CA GLU A 33 19.05 1.16 4.58
C GLU A 33 19.61 0.35 5.76
N ALA A 34 18.89 0.34 6.89
CA ALA A 34 19.26 -0.46 8.07
C ALA A 34 19.28 -1.97 7.77
N ALA A 35 18.46 -2.43 6.82
CA ALA A 35 18.41 -3.82 6.36
C ALA A 35 19.36 -4.12 5.19
N GLY A 36 20.14 -3.14 4.71
CA GLY A 36 21.09 -3.31 3.61
C GLY A 36 20.45 -3.57 2.24
N VAL A 37 19.21 -3.12 2.02
CA VAL A 37 18.46 -3.31 0.77
C VAL A 37 18.16 -1.98 0.10
N THR A 38 18.15 -1.95 -1.24
CA THR A 38 17.75 -0.79 -2.04
C THR A 38 16.36 -0.99 -2.61
N VAL A 39 15.49 0.00 -2.46
CA VAL A 39 14.06 -0.13 -2.75
C VAL A 39 13.50 1.05 -3.56
N SER A 40 12.33 0.82 -4.13
CA SER A 40 11.38 1.86 -4.53
C SER A 40 10.20 1.85 -3.57
N VAL A 41 9.72 3.03 -3.19
CA VAL A 41 8.56 3.23 -2.33
C VAL A 41 7.54 4.11 -3.06
N THR A 42 6.28 3.71 -3.03
CA THR A 42 5.16 4.42 -3.67
C THR A 42 4.06 4.61 -2.64
N VAL A 43 3.52 5.82 -2.53
CA VAL A 43 2.37 6.15 -1.68
C VAL A 43 1.25 6.73 -2.55
N LEU A 44 0.05 6.15 -2.42
CA LEU A 44 -1.16 6.58 -3.10
C LEU A 44 -2.19 7.14 -2.10
N ASP A 45 -2.97 8.13 -2.51
CA ASP A 45 -4.16 8.56 -1.77
C ASP A 45 -5.33 7.57 -1.93
N ALA A 46 -6.44 7.81 -1.21
CA ALA A 46 -7.65 6.99 -1.30
C ALA A 46 -8.32 6.99 -2.69
N GLY A 47 -8.01 7.96 -3.55
CA GLY A 47 -8.46 8.00 -4.94
C GLY A 47 -7.55 7.24 -5.91
N GLY A 48 -6.41 6.71 -5.44
CA GLY A 48 -5.41 6.03 -6.25
C GLY A 48 -4.44 6.95 -6.97
N HIS A 49 -4.37 8.23 -6.58
CA HIS A 49 -3.41 9.18 -7.12
C HIS A 49 -2.08 9.12 -6.38
N LEU A 50 -1.00 9.33 -7.12
CA LEU A 50 0.34 9.34 -6.56
C LEU A 50 0.55 10.56 -5.66
N LEU A 51 0.89 10.32 -4.39
CA LEU A 51 1.32 11.37 -3.47
C LEU A 51 2.84 11.46 -3.39
N ALA A 52 3.52 10.32 -3.31
CA ALA A 52 4.98 10.27 -3.24
C ALA A 52 5.55 9.02 -3.91
N PHE A 53 6.70 9.19 -4.55
CA PHE A 53 7.51 8.12 -5.11
C PHE A 53 8.99 8.41 -4.89
N ARG A 54 9.75 7.41 -4.44
CA ARG A 54 11.20 7.49 -4.39
C ARG A 54 11.80 6.14 -4.72
N ARG A 55 12.89 6.14 -5.48
CA ARG A 55 13.67 4.95 -5.84
C ARG A 55 15.13 5.20 -5.49
N ASP A 56 15.75 4.26 -4.79
CA ASP A 56 17.18 4.31 -4.51
C ASP A 56 18.00 4.16 -5.80
N ASP A 57 19.13 4.84 -5.87
CA ASP A 57 19.98 4.89 -7.07
C ASP A 57 20.34 3.50 -7.61
N ARG A 58 20.63 2.56 -6.69
CA ARG A 58 21.00 1.18 -7.00
C ARG A 58 19.86 0.16 -6.81
N ALA A 59 18.61 0.61 -6.71
CA ALA A 59 17.48 -0.32 -6.71
C ALA A 59 17.34 -1.03 -8.05
N VAL A 60 16.92 -2.29 -8.03
CA VAL A 60 16.64 -3.08 -9.25
C VAL A 60 15.61 -2.37 -10.12
N LEU A 61 15.76 -2.40 -11.45
CA LEU A 61 14.94 -1.59 -12.37
C LEU A 61 13.42 -1.81 -12.17
N ILE A 62 13.00 -3.06 -11.97
CA ILE A 62 11.59 -3.45 -11.81
C ILE A 62 10.97 -2.96 -10.49
N SER A 63 11.78 -2.50 -9.52
CA SER A 63 11.28 -2.07 -8.20
C SER A 63 10.27 -0.94 -8.29
N GLY A 64 10.47 0.04 -9.19
CA GLY A 64 9.58 1.19 -9.30
C GLY A 64 8.19 0.83 -9.82
N GLU A 65 8.11 -0.06 -10.81
CA GLU A 65 6.82 -0.54 -11.29
C GLU A 65 6.16 -1.45 -10.25
N THR A 66 6.92 -2.38 -9.65
CA THR A 66 6.36 -3.32 -8.68
C THR A 66 5.87 -2.62 -7.41
N SER A 67 6.59 -1.62 -6.87
CA SER A 67 6.11 -0.82 -5.73
C SER A 67 4.80 -0.13 -6.06
N THR A 68 4.70 0.48 -7.25
CA THR A 68 3.49 1.17 -7.71
C THR A 68 2.31 0.21 -7.86
N ARG A 69 2.54 -0.96 -8.45
CA ARG A 69 1.50 -1.99 -8.66
C ARG A 69 1.04 -2.62 -7.36
N LYS A 70 1.96 -2.87 -6.43
CA LYS A 70 1.64 -3.39 -5.08
C LYS A 70 0.79 -2.39 -4.29
N ALA A 71 1.17 -1.11 -4.26
CA ALA A 71 0.39 -0.05 -3.61
C ALA A 71 -1.03 0.02 -4.18
N TYR A 72 -1.14 0.00 -5.52
CA TYR A 72 -2.44 0.02 -6.20
C TYR A 72 -3.30 -1.20 -5.90
N THR A 73 -2.69 -2.39 -5.88
CA THR A 73 -3.41 -3.63 -5.56
C THR A 73 -3.93 -3.60 -4.13
N ALA A 74 -3.10 -3.16 -3.19
CA ALA A 74 -3.50 -3.02 -1.80
C ALA A 74 -4.65 -2.02 -1.62
N LEU A 75 -4.63 -0.91 -2.37
CA LEU A 75 -5.70 0.08 -2.36
C LEU A 75 -7.01 -0.48 -2.95
N GLN A 76 -6.95 -1.13 -4.11
CA GLN A 76 -8.14 -1.62 -4.82
C GLN A 76 -8.88 -2.73 -4.07
N LEU A 77 -8.14 -3.54 -3.32
CA LEU A 77 -8.68 -4.69 -2.60
C LEU A 77 -8.79 -4.45 -1.10
N ASP A 78 -8.37 -3.26 -0.64
CA ASP A 78 -8.30 -2.90 0.78
C ASP A 78 -7.66 -4.00 1.64
N ALA A 79 -6.52 -4.52 1.17
CA ALA A 79 -5.88 -5.68 1.75
C ALA A 79 -4.36 -5.67 1.49
N PRO A 80 -3.52 -6.12 2.43
CA PRO A 80 -2.11 -6.33 2.16
C PRO A 80 -1.92 -7.31 1.00
N THR A 81 -1.01 -6.99 0.07
CA THR A 81 -0.75 -7.90 -1.06
C THR A 81 -0.13 -9.22 -0.63
N ALA A 82 0.46 -9.28 0.56
CA ALA A 82 0.97 -10.49 1.19
C ALA A 82 -0.14 -11.52 1.47
N ASP A 83 -1.34 -11.06 1.82
CA ASP A 83 -2.46 -11.93 2.23
C ASP A 83 -3.22 -12.52 1.02
N LEU A 84 -2.89 -12.05 -0.19
CA LEU A 84 -3.62 -12.36 -1.40
C LEU A 84 -2.87 -13.32 -2.35
N VAL A 85 -1.63 -13.69 -2.02
CA VAL A 85 -0.75 -14.49 -2.89
C VAL A 85 -1.37 -15.86 -3.21
N ASP A 86 -1.94 -16.54 -2.21
CA ASP A 86 -2.55 -17.86 -2.39
C ASP A 86 -3.86 -17.80 -3.17
N ALA A 87 -4.61 -16.70 -3.05
CA ALA A 87 -5.90 -16.54 -3.71
C ALA A 87 -5.79 -16.50 -5.23
N VAL A 88 -4.63 -16.12 -5.77
CA VAL A 88 -4.39 -15.99 -7.22
C VAL A 88 -3.61 -17.16 -7.84
N GLN A 89 -3.22 -18.16 -7.05
CA GLN A 89 -2.58 -19.36 -7.57
C GLN A 89 -3.53 -20.14 -8.49
N PRO A 90 -3.00 -21.02 -9.38
CA PRO A 90 -3.85 -21.93 -10.15
C PRO A 90 -4.82 -22.70 -9.25
N GLY A 91 -6.12 -22.59 -9.54
CA GLY A 91 -7.20 -23.17 -8.72
C GLY A 91 -7.68 -22.30 -7.54
N GLY A 92 -7.04 -21.17 -7.28
CA GLY A 92 -7.47 -20.17 -6.29
C GLY A 92 -8.69 -19.36 -6.75
N LEU A 93 -9.40 -18.79 -5.77
CA LEU A 93 -10.65 -18.02 -5.99
C LEU A 93 -10.48 -16.87 -6.99
N PHE A 94 -9.30 -16.26 -7.02
CA PHE A 94 -8.96 -15.09 -7.83
C PHE A 94 -7.87 -15.38 -8.87
N HIS A 95 -7.73 -16.64 -9.32
CA HIS A 95 -6.68 -17.05 -10.25
C HIS A 95 -6.52 -16.12 -11.48
N THR A 96 -7.61 -15.63 -12.04
CA THR A 96 -7.61 -14.77 -13.25
C THR A 96 -7.46 -13.29 -12.95
N LEU A 97 -7.60 -12.88 -11.68
CA LEU A 97 -7.62 -11.47 -11.28
C LEU A 97 -6.33 -10.67 -11.61
N PRO A 98 -5.11 -11.23 -11.54
CA PRO A 98 -3.89 -10.49 -11.90
C PRO A 98 -3.94 -9.81 -13.28
N THR A 99 -4.64 -10.41 -14.25
CA THR A 99 -4.72 -9.92 -15.63
C THR A 99 -6.13 -9.55 -16.10
N ALA A 100 -7.14 -9.61 -15.22
CA ALA A 100 -8.54 -9.39 -15.57
C ALA A 100 -8.92 -7.91 -15.81
N LEU A 101 -8.03 -6.97 -15.49
CA LEU A 101 -8.29 -5.53 -15.53
C LEU A 101 -7.35 -4.83 -16.53
N ASP A 102 -7.80 -3.71 -17.11
CA ASP A 102 -7.00 -2.86 -18.01
C ASP A 102 -5.67 -2.41 -17.38
N ARG A 103 -5.70 -2.24 -16.05
CA ARG A 103 -4.53 -2.00 -15.22
C ARG A 103 -4.28 -3.24 -14.37
N PRO A 104 -3.36 -4.13 -14.79
CA PRO A 104 -3.04 -5.35 -14.06
C PRO A 104 -2.68 -5.09 -12.60
N LEU A 105 -3.11 -6.03 -11.74
CA LEU A 105 -2.81 -6.06 -10.32
C LEU A 105 -1.59 -6.95 -10.06
N LEU A 106 -0.86 -6.68 -8.99
CA LEU A 106 0.35 -7.41 -8.63
C LEU A 106 0.24 -8.00 -7.22
N PHE A 107 0.16 -9.33 -7.18
CA PHE A 107 0.00 -10.14 -5.98
C PHE A 107 1.35 -10.65 -5.49
N ILE A 108 2.21 -9.71 -5.11
CA ILE A 108 3.50 -9.97 -4.47
C ILE A 108 3.53 -9.15 -3.19
N ALA A 109 3.96 -9.76 -2.08
CA ALA A 109 4.05 -9.07 -0.79
C ALA A 109 4.88 -7.76 -0.89
N GLY A 110 4.43 -6.73 -0.18
CA GLY A 110 5.03 -5.39 -0.19
C GLY A 110 4.07 -4.22 -0.41
N GLY A 111 2.80 -4.48 -0.71
CA GLY A 111 1.72 -3.48 -0.70
C GLY A 111 0.89 -3.57 0.57
N ALA A 112 0.53 -2.44 1.16
CA ALA A 112 -0.31 -2.38 2.36
C ALA A 112 -1.27 -1.18 2.34
N PRO A 113 -2.54 -1.37 2.75
CA PRO A 113 -3.50 -0.28 2.88
C PRO A 113 -3.20 0.57 4.12
N ILE A 114 -3.51 1.85 4.05
CA ILE A 114 -3.34 2.81 5.16
C ILE A 114 -4.71 3.23 5.64
N HIS A 115 -4.96 3.05 6.93
CA HIS A 115 -6.26 3.32 7.55
C HIS A 115 -6.16 4.42 8.61
N ARG A 116 -7.17 5.28 8.68
CA ARG A 116 -7.40 6.21 9.79
C ARG A 116 -8.83 6.04 10.29
N GLY A 117 -9.02 5.77 11.59
CA GLY A 117 -10.36 5.56 12.15
C GLY A 117 -11.16 4.45 11.45
N GLY A 118 -10.48 3.39 11.00
CA GLY A 118 -11.11 2.27 10.27
C GLY A 118 -11.48 2.57 8.82
N ARG A 119 -11.13 3.74 8.27
CA ARG A 119 -11.35 4.09 6.86
C ARG A 119 -10.05 4.06 6.08
N LEU A 120 -10.08 3.44 4.91
CA LEU A 120 -8.99 3.47 3.94
C LEU A 120 -8.74 4.92 3.48
N VAL A 121 -7.52 5.41 3.72
CA VAL A 121 -7.08 6.77 3.36
C VAL A 121 -5.98 6.79 2.30
N GLY A 122 -5.43 5.63 1.96
CA GLY A 122 -4.38 5.47 0.95
C GLY A 122 -3.72 4.10 1.00
N ALA A 123 -2.62 3.94 0.30
CA ALA A 123 -1.82 2.72 0.34
C ALA A 123 -0.34 3.02 0.11
N ILE A 124 0.52 2.16 0.65
CA ILE A 124 1.96 2.14 0.40
C ILE A 124 2.34 0.87 -0.36
N GLY A 125 3.34 0.95 -1.21
CA GLY A 125 3.98 -0.19 -1.84
C GLY A 125 5.48 -0.06 -1.82
N VAL A 126 6.16 -1.16 -1.49
CA VAL A 126 7.63 -1.28 -1.48
C VAL A 126 8.03 -2.37 -2.46
N GLY A 127 9.08 -2.11 -3.24
CA GLY A 127 9.66 -3.05 -4.18
C GLY A 127 11.18 -2.98 -4.16
N GLY A 128 11.87 -4.12 -4.21
CA GLY A 128 13.32 -4.18 -4.40
C GLY A 128 14.02 -5.26 -3.59
N GLY A 129 13.47 -5.59 -2.41
CA GLY A 129 13.91 -6.71 -1.60
C GLY A 129 13.17 -8.02 -1.91
N ALA A 130 13.33 -8.99 -1.02
CA ALA A 130 12.46 -10.17 -1.00
C ALA A 130 11.02 -9.75 -0.62
N PRO A 131 9.98 -10.45 -1.12
CA PRO A 131 8.59 -10.04 -0.88
C PRO A 131 8.23 -9.79 0.60
N GLU A 132 8.66 -10.67 1.51
CA GLU A 132 8.41 -10.54 2.95
C GLU A 132 9.23 -9.40 3.57
N GLN A 133 10.39 -9.08 3.00
CA GLN A 133 11.17 -7.91 3.40
C GLN A 133 10.46 -6.62 2.97
N ASP A 134 10.00 -6.54 1.73
CA ASP A 134 9.21 -5.41 1.23
C ASP A 134 7.94 -5.19 2.08
N HIS A 135 7.24 -6.27 2.46
CA HIS A 135 6.07 -6.19 3.33
C HIS A 135 6.42 -5.62 4.71
N ARG A 136 7.48 -6.11 5.37
CA ARG A 136 7.92 -5.58 6.67
C ARG A 136 8.31 -4.11 6.60
N LEU A 137 8.95 -3.67 5.52
CA LEU A 137 9.30 -2.27 5.31
C LEU A 137 8.04 -1.39 5.17
N ALA A 138 7.06 -1.86 4.40
CA ALA A 138 5.78 -1.18 4.23
C ALA A 138 5.02 -1.07 5.55
N THR A 139 4.89 -2.15 6.32
CA THR A 139 4.16 -2.16 7.59
C THR A 139 4.86 -1.31 8.65
N ALA A 140 6.19 -1.40 8.77
CA ALA A 140 6.95 -0.58 9.71
C ALA A 140 6.80 0.92 9.44
N ALA A 141 6.74 1.33 8.16
CA ALA A 141 6.48 2.72 7.80
C ALA A 141 5.08 3.19 8.22
N ILE A 142 4.06 2.35 8.04
CA ILE A 142 2.69 2.65 8.49
C ILE A 142 2.63 2.76 10.01
N GLU A 143 3.22 1.80 10.74
CA GLU A 143 3.26 1.79 12.21
C GLU A 143 3.93 3.06 12.77
N ALA A 144 4.96 3.57 12.11
CA ALA A 144 5.65 4.80 12.51
C ALA A 144 4.84 6.08 12.23
N LEU A 145 3.86 6.05 11.33
CA LEU A 145 3.06 7.23 10.97
C LEU A 145 2.05 7.62 12.07
N GLY A 146 1.57 6.65 12.86
CA GLY A 146 0.59 6.84 13.94
C GLY A 146 -0.85 6.56 13.54
#